data_AF-A0A3M1AX97-F1
#
_entry.id   AF-A0A3M1AX97-F1
#
_cell.length_a   1.000
_cell.length_b   1.000
_cell.length_c   1.000
_cell.angle_alpha   90.00
_cell.angle_beta   90.00
_cell.angle_gamma   90.00
#
_symmetry.space_group_name_H-M   'P 1'
#
loop_
_entity.id
_entity.type
_entity.pdbx_description
1 polymer ?
#
loop_
_entity_poly.entity_id
_entity_poly.type
_entity_poly.pdbx_seq_one_letter_code
_entity_poly.pdbx_strand_id
1 'polypeptide(L)'
;LDIVIVSVCAGVVEEALFRGVLQEELGIVWASLLFGLAHAIAFELVVWITGIGFLLGWLFAQTGDIATVMICHGVYDALVIYYMRRHYRPPCV
;
A
#
# COMPACT_ATOMS: atom_id res chain seq x y z
N LEU A 1 3.88 0.93 -19.45
CA LEU A 1 3.46 2.25 -18.92
C LEU A 1 2.38 2.07 -17.86
N ASP A 2 1.36 1.26 -18.12
CA ASP A 2 0.19 1.06 -17.25
C ASP A 2 0.52 0.71 -15.80
N ILE A 3 1.43 -0.24 -15.57
CA ILE A 3 1.83 -0.65 -14.20
C ILE A 3 2.37 0.55 -13.42
N VAL A 4 3.27 1.34 -14.04
CA VAL A 4 3.89 2.50 -13.39
C VAL A 4 2.83 3.54 -13.06
N ILE A 5 1.90 3.83 -13.97
CA ILE A 5 0.83 4.81 -13.74
C ILE A 5 -0.06 4.36 -12.58
N VAL A 6 -0.52 3.11 -12.60
CA VAL A 6 -1.40 2.58 -11.54
C VAL A 6 -0.69 2.61 -10.18
N SER A 7 0.57 2.17 -10.12
CA SER A 7 1.32 2.14 -8.86
C SER A 7 1.62 3.54 -8.32
N VAL A 8 1.92 4.52 -9.19
CA VAL A 8 2.10 5.92 -8.75
C VAL A 8 0.78 6.50 -8.27
N CYS A 9 -0.32 6.26 -8.98
CA CYS A 9 -1.64 6.74 -8.56
C CYS A 9 -2.06 6.12 -7.21
N ALA A 10 -1.86 4.82 -7.02
CA ALA A 10 -2.12 4.13 -5.76
C ALA A 10 -1.27 4.73 -4.63
N GLY A 11 0.06 4.80 -4.82
CA GLY A 11 0.97 5.39 -3.84
C GLY A 11 0.61 6.83 -3.45
N VAL A 12 0.18 7.66 -4.40
CA VAL A 12 -0.23 9.04 -4.09
C VAL A 12 -1.56 9.09 -3.35
N VAL A 13 -2.61 8.47 -3.89
CA VAL A 13 -3.97 8.61 -3.36
C VAL A 13 -4.11 7.91 -2.01
N GLU A 14 -3.55 6.70 -1.89
CA GLU A 14 -3.66 5.92 -0.68
C GLU A 14 -2.83 6.53 0.45
N GLU A 15 -1.58 6.92 0.21
CA GLU A 15 -0.79 7.55 1.28
C GLU A 15 -1.34 8.91 1.69
N ALA A 16 -1.92 9.69 0.76
CA ALA A 16 -2.60 10.93 1.10
C ALA A 16 -3.74 10.70 2.10
N LEU A 17 -4.55 9.65 1.91
CA LEU A 17 -5.65 9.32 2.83
C LEU A 17 -5.13 8.67 4.12
N PHE A 18 -4.33 7.62 4.01
CA PHE A 18 -3.97 6.79 5.16
C PHE A 18 -2.93 7.46 6.05
N ARG A 19 -1.94 8.17 5.48
CA ARG A 19 -0.84 8.80 6.24
C ARG A 19 -1.14 10.28 6.44
N GLY A 20 -1.58 10.97 5.40
CA GLY A 20 -1.90 12.39 5.47
C GLY A 20 -3.17 12.74 6.28
N VAL A 21 -4.09 11.79 6.48
CA VAL A 21 -5.33 12.03 7.25
C VAL A 21 -5.52 11.00 8.36
N LEU A 22 -5.70 9.71 8.03
CA LEU A 22 -6.14 8.73 9.03
C LEU A 22 -5.10 8.45 10.12
N GLN A 23 -3.81 8.42 9.79
CA GLN A 23 -2.75 8.20 10.78
C GLN A 23 -2.59 9.40 11.71
N GLU A 24 -2.75 10.62 11.21
CA GLU A 24 -2.72 11.84 12.02
C GLU A 24 -3.91 11.89 12.99
N GLU A 25 -5.11 11.53 12.52
CA GLU A 25 -6.35 11.61 13.32
C GLU A 25 -6.57 10.41 14.26
N LEU A 26 -6.23 9.20 13.82
CA LEU A 26 -6.56 7.95 14.51
C LEU A 26 -5.32 7.19 15.01
N GLY A 27 -4.13 7.63 14.63
CA GLY A 27 -2.88 6.95 14.94
C GLY A 27 -2.57 5.77 14.03
N ILE A 28 -1.31 5.32 14.09
CA ILE A 28 -0.74 4.29 13.22
C ILE A 28 -1.50 2.96 13.26
N VAL A 29 -2.02 2.56 14.43
CA VAL A 29 -2.71 1.27 14.61
C VAL A 29 -3.99 1.23 13.78
N TRP A 30 -4.86 2.21 13.95
CA TRP A 30 -6.13 2.26 13.24
C TRP A 30 -5.95 2.51 11.75
N ALA A 31 -5.04 3.41 11.36
CA ALA A 31 -4.73 3.65 9.95
C ALA A 31 -4.27 2.36 9.24
N SER A 32 -3.39 1.57 9.89
CA SER A 32 -2.86 0.32 9.30
C SER A 32 -3.91 -0.80 9.23
N LEU A 33 -4.79 -0.90 10.23
CA LEU A 33 -5.91 -1.84 10.21
C LEU A 33 -6.89 -1.50 9.09
N LEU A 34 -7.29 -0.22 8.98
CA LEU A 34 -8.18 0.23 7.91
C LEU A 34 -7.57 0.04 6.52
N PHE A 35 -6.26 0.23 6.38
CA PHE A 35 -5.53 -0.01 5.14
C PHE A 35 -5.61 -1.48 4.70
N GLY A 36 -5.35 -2.42 5.62
CA GLY A 36 -5.52 -3.85 5.33
C GLY A 36 -6.96 -4.24 5.05
N LEU A 37 -7.93 -3.68 5.78
CA LEU A 37 -9.37 -3.95 5.56
C LEU A 37 -9.87 -3.43 4.21
N ALA A 38 -9.28 -2.36 3.65
CA ALA A 38 -9.56 -1.91 2.29
C ALA A 38 -9.18 -2.97 1.23
N HIS A 39 -8.34 -3.94 1.60
CA HIS A 39 -7.85 -5.03 0.74
C HIS A 39 -8.49 -6.39 1.09
N ALA A 40 -9.73 -6.40 1.60
CA ALA A 40 -10.41 -7.59 2.10
C ALA A 40 -10.94 -8.55 0.99
N ILE A 41 -10.07 -8.99 0.09
CA ILE A 41 -10.34 -10.06 -0.88
C ILE A 41 -9.96 -11.46 -0.34
N ALA A 42 -9.02 -11.52 0.60
CA ALA A 42 -8.62 -12.75 1.31
C ALA A 42 -8.07 -12.37 2.70
N PHE A 43 -8.29 -13.23 3.69
CA PHE A 43 -7.87 -12.94 5.07
C PHE A 43 -6.34 -12.77 5.18
N GLU A 44 -5.58 -13.63 4.51
CA GLU A 44 -4.13 -13.60 4.47
C GLU A 44 -3.62 -12.29 3.86
N LEU A 45 -4.34 -11.77 2.85
CA LEU A 45 -4.01 -10.49 2.26
C LEU A 45 -4.27 -9.33 3.22
N VAL A 46 -5.39 -9.34 3.95
CA VAL A 46 -5.66 -8.32 4.98
C VAL A 46 -4.53 -8.28 6.00
N VAL A 47 -4.11 -9.44 6.51
CA VAL A 47 -3.00 -9.53 7.48
C VAL A 47 -1.70 -8.99 6.88
N TRP A 48 -1.37 -9.38 5.64
CA TRP A 48 -0.16 -8.92 4.96
C TRP A 48 -0.17 -7.41 4.72
N ILE A 49 -1.26 -6.87 4.18
CA ILE A 49 -1.39 -5.46 3.84
C ILE A 49 -1.51 -4.59 5.09
N THR A 50 -2.10 -5.07 6.19
CA THR A 50 -2.00 -4.40 7.49
C THR A 50 -0.54 -4.30 7.95
N GLY A 51 0.26 -5.36 7.78
CA GLY A 51 1.69 -5.33 8.09
C GLY A 51 2.48 -4.29 7.27
N ILE A 52 2.22 -4.22 5.95
CA ILE A 52 2.75 -3.16 5.08
C ILE A 52 2.24 -1.78 5.54
N GLY A 53 0.97 -1.72 5.97
CA GLY A 53 0.34 -0.57 6.60
C GLY A 53 1.19 0.01 7.72
N PHE A 54 1.55 -0.84 8.68
CA PHE A 54 2.40 -0.48 9.81
C PHE A 54 3.81 -0.08 9.38
N LEU A 55 4.42 -0.78 8.42
CA LEU A 55 5.76 -0.46 7.93
C LEU A 55 5.81 0.97 7.35
N LEU A 56 4.88 1.29 6.45
CA LEU A 56 4.79 2.61 5.83
C LEU A 56 4.39 3.68 6.84
N GLY A 57 3.47 3.37 7.76
CA GLY A 57 3.10 4.30 8.82
C GLY A 57 4.25 4.59 9.78
N TRP A 58 5.07 3.59 10.10
CA TRP A 58 6.29 3.78 10.89
C TRP A 58 7.32 4.61 10.12
N LEU A 59 7.52 4.33 8.83
CA LEU A 59 8.41 5.12 7.97
C LEU A 59 7.97 6.59 7.94
N PHE A 60 6.68 6.86 7.74
CA PHE A 60 6.13 8.22 7.79
C PHE A 60 6.38 8.89 9.14
N ALA A 61 6.19 8.18 10.25
CA ALA A 61 6.47 8.73 11.59
C ALA A 61 7.96 9.04 11.84
N GLN A 62 8.88 8.35 11.15
CA GLN A 62 10.32 8.64 11.24
C GLN A 62 10.76 9.79 10.32
N THR A 63 10.19 9.89 9.12
CA THR A 63 10.63 10.87 8.12
C THR A 63 9.87 12.18 8.19
N GLY A 64 8.60 12.16 8.61
CA GLY A 64 7.69 13.30 8.52
C GLY A 64 7.38 13.74 7.08
N ASP A 65 7.75 12.94 6.09
CA ASP A 65 7.64 13.27 4.67
C ASP A 65 6.70 12.29 3.95
N ILE A 66 5.60 12.83 3.45
CA ILE A 66 4.59 12.06 2.73
C ILE A 66 5.09 11.60 1.36
N ALA A 67 5.97 12.37 0.70
CA ALA A 67 6.50 11.99 -0.61
C ALA A 67 7.34 10.71 -0.52
N THR A 68 8.12 10.57 0.56
CA THR A 68 8.90 9.35 0.84
C THR A 68 8.01 8.10 0.87
N VAL A 69 6.88 8.13 1.59
CA VAL A 69 5.99 6.96 1.66
C VAL A 69 5.19 6.74 0.38
N MET A 70 4.81 7.81 -0.34
CA MET A 70 4.17 7.70 -1.67
C MET A 70 5.09 6.99 -2.66
N ILE A 71 6.37 7.36 -2.69
CA ILE A 71 7.38 6.73 -3.56
C ILE A 71 7.63 5.29 -3.12
N CYS A 72 7.77 5.03 -1.82
CA CYS A 72 8.01 3.69 -1.30
C CYS A 72 6.86 2.73 -1.66
N HIS A 73 5.62 3.16 -1.45
CA HIS A 73 4.43 2.40 -1.80
C HIS A 73 4.34 2.19 -3.32
N GLY A 74 4.47 3.24 -4.13
CA GLY A 74 4.40 3.12 -5.59
C GLY A 74 5.50 2.20 -6.17
N VAL A 75 6.71 2.21 -5.59
CA VAL A 75 7.77 1.27 -6.00
C VAL A 75 7.41 -0.16 -5.61
N TYR A 76 6.91 -0.38 -4.39
CA TYR A 76 6.47 -1.71 -3.94
C TYR A 76 5.39 -2.29 -4.87
N ASP A 77 4.36 -1.50 -5.17
CA ASP A 77 3.28 -1.90 -6.07
C ASP A 77 3.78 -2.21 -7.47
N ALA A 78 4.66 -1.37 -8.02
CA ALA A 78 5.20 -1.58 -9.35
C ALA A 78 5.96 -2.92 -9.43
N LEU A 79 6.72 -3.26 -8.39
CA LEU A 79 7.46 -4.52 -8.30
C LEU A 79 6.53 -5.72 -8.15
N VAL A 80 5.53 -5.65 -7.26
CA VAL A 80 4.58 -6.73 -7.00
C VAL A 80 3.72 -6.98 -8.24
N ILE A 81 3.14 -5.95 -8.84
CA ILE A 81 2.30 -6.07 -10.03
C ILE A 81 3.13 -6.58 -11.22
N TYR A 82 4.36 -6.09 -11.40
CA TYR A 82 5.26 -6.60 -12.44
C TYR A 82 5.57 -8.10 -12.23
N TYR A 83 5.89 -8.50 -11.00
CA TYR A 83 6.16 -9.89 -10.65
C TYR A 83 4.93 -10.77 -10.92
N MET A 84 3.75 -10.35 -10.46
CA MET A 84 2.49 -11.07 -10.68
C MET A 84 2.19 -11.19 -12.17
N ARG A 85 2.29 -10.11 -12.94
CA ARG A 85 2.04 -10.15 -14.40
C ARG A 85 2.96 -11.13 -15.11
N ARG A 86 4.21 -11.26 -14.68
CA ARG A 86 5.19 -12.18 -15.30
C ARG A 86 4.97 -13.65 -14.92
N HIS A 87 4.39 -13.92 -13.76
CA HIS A 87 4.17 -15.28 -13.24
C HIS A 87 2.71 -15.71 -13.26
N TYR A 88 1.80 -14.85 -13.71
CA TYR A 88 0.39 -15.17 -13.87
C TYR A 88 0.23 -16.29 -14.89
N ARG A 89 -0.24 -17.45 -14.42
CA ARG A 89 -0.66 -18.56 -15.26
C ARG A 89 -2.18 -18.56 -15.28
N PRO A 90 -2.84 -18.32 -16.42
CA PRO A 90 -4.28 -18.41 -16.47
C PRO A 90 -4.70 -19.84 -16.11
N PRO A 91 -5.84 -20.03 -15.41
CA PRO A 91 -6.37 -21.37 -15.21
C PRO A 91 -6.59 -22.03 -16.59
N CYS A 92 -6.19 -23.30 -16.72
CA CYS A 92 -6.52 -24.10 -17.90
C CYS A 92 -8.03 -24.30 -17.91
N VAL A 93 -8.72 -23.54 -18.76
CA VAL A 93 -10.13 -23.75 -19.10
C VAL A 93 -10.25 -24.62 -20.33
#